data_AF-A0A938E7W5-F1
#
_entry.id   AF-A0A938E7W5-F1
#
_cell.length_a   1.000
_cell.length_b   1.000
_cell.length_c   1.000
_cell.angle_alpha   90.00
_cell.angle_beta   90.00
_cell.angle_gamma   90.00
#
_symmetry.space_group_name_H-M   'P 1'
#
loop_
_entity.id
_entity.type
_entity.pdbx_description
1 polymer ?
#
loop_
_entity_poly.entity_id
_entity_poly.type
_entity_poly.pdbx_seq_one_letter_code
_entity_poly.pdbx_strand_id
1 'polypeptide(L)'
;MEDYTNKYKGEQVELALFGGEYHEGVLTAYCSVEDVPHIELNGHILVPLQNVASLHCSSRCDAPDQDWPPRGFDEIDRSSDDV
;
A
#
# COMPACT_ATOMS: atom_id res chain seq x y z
N MET A 1 -6.84 7.24 20.62
CA MET A 1 -6.86 6.70 19.25
C MET A 1 -5.92 5.51 19.27
N GLU A 2 -6.40 4.31 18.99
CA GLU A 2 -5.57 3.10 19.04
C GLU A 2 -4.49 3.19 17.95
N ASP A 3 -3.23 3.00 18.33
CA ASP A 3 -2.10 2.98 17.40
C ASP A 3 -2.06 1.62 16.69
N TYR A 4 -2.77 1.55 15.56
CA TYR A 4 -2.82 0.36 14.72
C TYR A 4 -1.54 0.14 13.89
N THR A 5 -0.60 1.07 13.89
CA THR A 5 0.60 0.99 13.03
C THR A 5 1.60 -0.04 13.54
N ASN A 6 1.64 -0.27 14.87
CA ASN A 6 2.42 -1.37 15.45
C ASN A 6 1.98 -2.76 14.94
N LYS A 7 0.74 -2.91 14.45
CA LYS A 7 0.23 -4.19 13.94
C LYS A 7 0.90 -4.64 12.64
N TYR A 8 1.53 -3.71 11.92
CA TYR A 8 2.14 -3.94 10.61
C TYR A 8 3.65 -3.72 10.62
N LYS A 9 4.23 -3.38 11.77
CA LYS A 9 5.67 -3.22 11.91
C LYS A 9 6.38 -4.56 11.68
N GLY A 10 7.35 -4.56 10.77
CA GLY A 10 8.10 -5.74 10.32
C GLY A 10 7.45 -6.48 9.16
N GLU A 11 6.25 -6.07 8.70
CA GLU A 11 5.59 -6.67 7.55
C GLU A 11 6.16 -6.11 6.25
N GLN A 12 6.16 -6.94 5.19
CA GLN A 12 6.35 -6.49 3.83
C GLN A 12 5.15 -5.66 3.39
N VAL A 13 5.42 -4.48 2.85
CA VAL A 13 4.40 -3.55 2.38
C VAL A 13 4.72 -3.02 1.00
N GLU A 14 3.66 -2.76 0.24
CA GLU A 14 3.69 -2.03 -1.02
C GLU A 14 3.03 -0.66 -0.82
N LEU A 15 3.65 0.37 -1.35
CA LEU A 15 3.24 1.76 -1.23
C LEU A 15 3.04 2.36 -2.59
N ALA A 16 1.82 2.83 -2.84
CA ALA A 16 1.54 3.69 -3.98
C ALA A 16 1.63 5.15 -3.53
N LEU A 17 2.40 5.95 -4.25
CA LEU A 17 2.51 7.39 -4.01
C LEU A 17 1.59 8.18 -4.94
N PHE A 18 1.16 9.35 -4.46
CA PHE A 18 0.59 10.35 -5.36
C PHE A 18 1.64 10.76 -6.39
N GLY A 19 1.35 10.52 -7.68
CA GLY A 19 2.31 10.67 -8.77
C GLY A 19 2.54 9.38 -9.57
N GLY A 20 2.02 8.24 -9.10
CA GLY A 20 2.07 6.95 -9.81
C GLY A 20 3.33 6.14 -9.56
N GLU A 21 4.18 6.57 -8.63
CA GLU A 21 5.36 5.81 -8.19
C GLU A 21 4.96 4.75 -7.16
N TYR A 22 5.68 3.62 -7.18
CA TYR A 22 5.47 2.50 -6.26
C TYR A 22 6.77 2.16 -5.54
N HIS A 23 6.67 1.89 -4.25
CA HIS A 23 7.76 1.42 -3.42
C HIS A 23 7.37 0.14 -2.69
N GLU A 24 8.31 -0.78 -2.58
CA GLU A 24 8.16 -1.98 -1.76
C GLU A 24 9.23 -1.97 -0.66
N GLY A 25 8.87 -2.43 0.52
CA GLY A 25 9.82 -2.66 1.59
C GLY A 25 9.18 -3.10 2.90
N VAL A 26 10.01 -3.23 3.92
CA VAL A 26 9.56 -3.60 5.26
C VAL A 26 9.16 -2.35 6.02
N LEU A 27 7.93 -2.30 6.53
CA LEU A 27 7.48 -1.20 7.39
C LEU A 27 8.19 -1.29 8.75
N THR A 28 9.13 -0.41 9.04
CA THR A 28 9.92 -0.45 10.28
C THR A 28 9.39 0.51 11.35
N ALA A 29 8.74 1.61 10.96
CA ALA A 29 8.13 2.53 11.90
C ALA A 29 7.00 3.37 11.29
N TYR A 30 6.16 3.88 12.17
CA TYR A 30 5.31 5.05 11.93
C TYR A 30 5.73 6.12 12.93
N CYS A 31 6.04 7.31 12.46
CA CYS A 31 6.59 8.37 13.30
C CYS A 31 6.07 9.75 12.89
N SER A 32 6.30 10.74 13.75
CA SER A 32 6.06 12.15 13.42
C SER A 32 7.39 12.88 13.47
N VAL A 33 7.71 13.61 12.41
CA VAL A 33 8.91 14.44 12.28
C VAL A 33 8.44 15.86 11.99
N GLU A 34 8.76 16.80 12.89
CA GLU A 34 8.30 18.19 12.79
C GLU A 34 6.78 18.31 12.57
N ASP A 35 6.01 17.53 13.35
CA ASP A 35 4.54 17.43 13.26
C ASP A 35 3.98 16.89 11.94
N VAL A 36 4.83 16.40 11.04
CA VAL A 36 4.44 15.71 9.81
C VAL A 36 4.50 14.20 10.04
N PRO A 37 3.40 13.46 9.82
CA PRO A 37 3.39 12.02 9.98
C PRO A 37 4.09 11.32 8.81
N HIS A 38 4.92 10.34 9.14
CA HIS A 38 5.74 9.56 8.21
C HIS A 38 5.63 8.06 8.51
N ILE A 39 5.93 7.28 7.47
CA ILE A 39 6.32 5.88 7.61
C ILE A 39 7.80 5.73 7.33
N GLU A 40 8.41 4.75 7.97
CA GLU A 40 9.77 4.33 7.69
C GLU A 40 9.76 2.97 7.01
N LEU A 41 10.40 2.90 5.84
CA LEU A 41 10.67 1.65 5.13
C LEU A 41 12.13 1.25 5.29
N ASN A 42 12.34 -0.05 5.47
CA ASN A 42 13.66 -0.69 5.51
C ASN A 42 14.62 -0.11 6.57
N GLY A 43 14.11 0.67 7.54
CA GLY A 43 14.90 1.33 8.58
C GLY A 43 15.70 2.56 8.13
N HIS A 44 15.48 3.08 6.91
CA HIS A 44 16.28 4.21 6.40
C HIS A 44 15.57 5.10 5.37
N ILE A 45 14.36 4.75 4.93
CA ILE A 45 13.58 5.54 3.97
C ILE A 45 12.38 6.12 4.71
N LEU A 46 12.32 7.45 4.84
CA LEU A 46 11.16 8.14 5.41
C LEU A 46 10.25 8.64 4.28
N VAL A 47 8.97 8.27 4.35
CA VAL A 47 7.95 8.73 3.39
C VAL A 47 6.87 9.51 4.16
N PRO A 48 6.65 10.80 3.83
CA PRO A 48 5.55 11.56 4.41
C PRO A 48 4.21 10.96 3.98
N LEU A 49 3.27 10.81 4.91
CA LEU A 49 1.94 10.26 4.58
C LEU A 49 1.19 11.11 3.56
N GLN A 50 1.48 12.40 3.47
CA GLN A 50 0.90 13.30 2.47
C GLN A 50 1.21 12.86 1.03
N ASN A 51 2.28 12.09 0.84
CA ASN A 51 2.69 11.56 -0.45
C ASN A 51 2.13 10.15 -0.70
N VAL A 52 1.52 9.51 0.31
CA VAL A 52 1.04 8.12 0.23
C VAL A 52 -0.41 8.11 -0.23
N ALA A 53 -0.67 7.48 -1.38
CA ALA A 53 -2.01 7.23 -1.89
C ALA A 53 -2.61 5.96 -1.27
N SER A 54 -1.82 4.89 -1.13
CA SER A 54 -2.23 3.66 -0.45
C SER A 54 -1.03 2.89 0.10
N LEU A 55 -1.28 2.08 1.13
CA LEU A 55 -0.34 1.13 1.71
C LEU A 55 -1.02 -0.24 1.75
N HIS A 56 -0.38 -1.24 1.16
CA HIS A 56 -0.83 -2.62 1.13
C HIS A 56 0.15 -3.51 1.90
N CYS A 57 -0.37 -4.40 2.73
CA CYS A 57 0.43 -5.36 3.49
C CYS A 57 0.44 -6.68 2.73
N SER A 58 1.50 -6.95 1.96
CA SER A 58 1.57 -8.10 1.05
C SER A 58 1.60 -9.44 1.80
N SER A 59 2.07 -9.46 3.05
CA SER A 59 2.04 -10.65 3.92
C SER A 59 0.65 -11.03 4.45
N ARG A 60 -0.34 -10.15 4.32
CA ARG A 60 -1.72 -10.36 4.81
C ARG A 60 -2.76 -10.19 3.70
N CYS A 61 -2.35 -10.41 2.46
CA CYS A 61 -3.27 -10.54 1.34
C CYS A 61 -4.00 -11.89 1.42
N ASP A 62 -4.77 -12.08 2.49
CA ASP A 62 -5.73 -13.19 2.66
C ASP A 62 -7.06 -12.84 1.98
N ALA A 63 -7.05 -11.99 0.93
CA ALA A 63 -8.23 -11.88 0.09
C ALA A 63 -8.41 -13.26 -0.56
N PRO A 64 -9.48 -14.02 -0.24
CA PRO A 64 -9.67 -15.30 -0.90
C PRO A 64 -9.69 -15.05 -2.40
N ASP A 65 -8.87 -15.78 -3.16
CA ASP A 65 -8.72 -15.69 -4.63
C ASP A 65 -10.06 -15.64 -5.40
N GLN A 66 -11.17 -16.00 -4.75
CA GLN A 66 -12.51 -16.01 -5.31
C GLN A 66 -13.21 -14.65 -5.43
N ASP A 67 -12.75 -13.62 -4.71
CA ASP A 67 -13.44 -12.31 -4.64
C ASP A 67 -12.69 -11.18 -5.36
N TRP A 68 -11.51 -11.45 -5.92
CA TRP A 68 -10.70 -10.44 -6.62
C TRP A 68 -10.19 -10.90 -8.01
N PRO A 69 -10.38 -10.10 -9.07
CA PRO A 69 -11.20 -8.88 -9.09
C PRO A 69 -12.69 -9.22 -8.94
N PRO A 70 -13.54 -8.31 -8.41
CA PRO A 70 -14.98 -8.52 -8.35
C PRO A 70 -15.50 -8.93 -9.73
N ARG A 71 -16.28 -10.02 -9.79
CA ARG A 71 -16.88 -10.50 -11.04
C ARG A 71 -17.58 -9.34 -11.76
N GLY A 72 -17.20 -9.10 -13.02
CA GLY A 72 -17.66 -7.96 -13.81
C GLY A 72 -16.54 -6.98 -14.21
N PHE A 73 -15.33 -7.09 -13.65
CA PHE A 73 -14.16 -6.35 -14.13
C PHE A 73 -13.47 -7.01 -15.35
N ASP A 74 -13.58 -8.34 -15.52
CA ASP A 74 -13.03 -9.06 -16.70
C ASP A 74 -13.68 -8.65 -18.03
N GLU A 75 -14.89 -8.08 -17.99
CA GLU A 75 -15.65 -7.71 -19.18
C GLU A 75 -15.26 -6.33 -19.73
N ILE A 76 -14.61 -5.49 -18.92
CA ILE A 76 -14.22 -4.13 -19.33
C ILE A 76 -12.98 -4.19 -20.24
N ASP A 77 -12.06 -5.15 -20.02
CA ASP A 77 -10.80 -5.24 -20.76
C ASP A 77 -10.91 -6.01 -22.09
N ARG A 78 -12.08 -6.59 -22.41
CA ARG A 78 -12.34 -7.29 -23.69
C ARG A 78 -13.12 -6.46 -24.71
N SER A 79 -13.28 -5.15 -24.46
CA SER A 79 -14.07 -4.25 -25.32
C SER A 79 -13.25 -3.13 -25.96
N SER A 80 -11.94 -3.35 -26.18
CA SER A 80 -11.13 -2.54 -27.09
C SER A 80 -10.22 -3.45 -27.91
N ASP A 81 -10.81 -4.13 -28.89
CA ASP A 81 -10.15 -4.48 -30.15
C ASP A 81 -11.25 -4.85 -31.15
N ASP A 82 -11.84 -3.81 -31.75
CA ASP A 82 -12.58 -3.90 -33.01
C ASP A 82 -11.58 -4.13 -34.15
N VAL A 83 -11.47 -5.37 -34.67
CA VAL A 83 -11.27 -5.70 -36.10
C VAL A 83 -11.89 -7.07 -36.42
#